data_AF-A0A497JWA2-F1
#
_entry.id   AF-A0A497JWA2-F1
#
_cell.length_a   1.000
_cell.length_b   1.000
_cell.length_c   1.000
_cell.angle_alpha   90.00
_cell.angle_beta   90.00
_cell.angle_gamma   90.00
#
_symmetry.space_group_name_H-M   'P 1'
#
loop_
_entity.id
_entity.type
_entity.pdbx_description
1 polymer ?
#
loop_
_entity_poly.entity_id
_entity_poly.type
_entity_poly.pdbx_seq_one_letter_code
_entity_poly.pdbx_strand_id
1 'polypeptide(L)'
;MNLEEYKKWKSPKELELPSGLKIKVRDLSPWDLLVAASKQKEYKPNDPQLIEYLMKKFIVWPQIGKDWEIEDIRPDDYVFLQNKLFESFSLERFDTTVKSVEKIKEENKDFSE
;
A
#
# COMPACT_ATOMS: atom_id res chain seq x y z
N MET A 1 -4.57 17.21 7.40
CA MET A 1 -3.57 16.87 6.35
C MET A 1 -3.52 18.03 5.37
N ASN A 2 -2.36 18.65 5.16
CA ASN A 2 -2.23 19.78 4.22
C ASN A 2 -2.07 19.28 2.77
N LEU A 3 -2.59 20.03 1.79
CA LEU A 3 -2.46 19.77 0.35
C LEU A 3 -1.00 19.61 -0.10
N GLU A 4 -0.06 20.31 0.54
CA GLU A 4 1.37 20.18 0.23
C GLU A 4 1.98 18.87 0.70
N GLU A 5 1.59 18.38 1.88
CA GLU A 5 1.99 17.05 2.34
C GLU A 5 1.41 15.96 1.43
N TYR A 6 0.14 16.11 1.04
CA TYR A 6 -0.51 15.17 0.12
C TYR A 6 0.19 15.11 -1.25
N LYS A 7 0.68 16.24 -1.78
CA LYS A 7 1.46 16.27 -3.03
C LYS A 7 2.81 15.56 -2.90
N LYS A 8 3.50 15.70 -1.75
CA LYS A 8 4.77 15.02 -1.49
C LYS A 8 4.64 13.50 -1.51
N TRP A 9 3.49 12.96 -1.13
CA TRP A 9 3.21 11.52 -1.14
C TRP A 9 3.02 10.97 -2.56
N LYS A 10 2.58 11.82 -3.51
CA LYS A 10 2.34 11.40 -4.90
C LYS A 10 3.60 11.38 -5.77
N SER A 11 4.66 12.06 -5.36
CA SER A 11 5.88 12.15 -6.17
C SER A 11 6.66 10.84 -6.15
N PRO A 12 6.90 10.20 -7.31
CA PRO A 12 7.73 9.00 -7.36
C PRO A 12 9.17 9.32 -6.92
N LYS A 13 9.74 8.43 -6.10
CA LYS A 13 11.12 8.44 -5.62
C LYS A 13 11.86 7.28 -6.27
N GLU A 14 13.13 7.49 -6.61
CA GLU A 14 13.98 6.40 -7.07
C GLU A 14 14.42 5.54 -5.89
N LEU A 15 14.38 4.23 -6.08
CA LEU A 15 14.81 3.23 -5.12
C LEU A 15 15.68 2.20 -5.85
N GLU A 16 16.85 1.91 -5.30
CA GLU A 16 17.74 0.87 -5.81
C GLU A 16 17.48 -0.43 -5.04
N LEU A 17 17.22 -1.50 -5.78
CA LEU A 17 16.98 -2.83 -5.24
C LEU A 17 18.32 -3.55 -4.96
N PRO A 18 18.34 -4.55 -4.06
CA PRO A 18 19.51 -5.40 -3.81
C PRO A 18 20.14 -6.01 -5.07
N SER A 19 19.35 -6.29 -6.10
CA SER A 19 19.83 -6.76 -7.41
C SER A 19 20.58 -5.70 -8.24
N GLY A 20 20.63 -4.45 -7.79
CA GLY A 20 21.16 -3.30 -8.53
C GLY A 20 20.16 -2.66 -9.49
N LEU A 21 18.91 -3.13 -9.51
CA LEU A 21 17.88 -2.59 -10.39
C LEU A 21 17.27 -1.32 -9.79
N LYS A 22 17.13 -0.27 -10.61
CA LYS A 22 16.54 1.01 -10.20
C LYS A 22 15.07 1.06 -10.56
N ILE A 23 14.24 1.25 -9.55
CA ILE A 23 12.79 1.39 -9.68
C ILE A 23 12.33 2.76 -9.20
N LYS A 24 11.10 3.11 -9.54
CA LYS A 24 10.40 4.28 -8.98
C LYS A 24 9.27 3.80 -8.09
N VAL A 25 9.27 4.26 -6.86
CA VAL A 25 8.25 3.95 -5.85
C VAL A 25 7.54 5.23 -5.42
N ARG A 26 6.33 5.11 -4.88
CA ARG A 26 5.62 6.22 -4.24
C ARG A 26 5.06 5.74 -2.91
N ASP A 27 4.95 6.67 -1.96
CA ASP A 27 4.30 6.37 -0.69
C ASP A 27 2.80 6.14 -0.96
N LEU A 28 2.18 5.17 -0.29
CA LEU A 28 0.74 4.92 -0.42
C LEU A 28 -0.02 5.94 0.42
N SER A 29 -1.11 6.44 -0.13
CA SER A 29 -2.00 7.34 0.60
C SER A 29 -2.89 6.56 1.58
N PRO A 30 -3.45 7.20 2.61
CA PRO A 30 -4.43 6.56 3.48
C PRO A 30 -5.64 6.04 2.69
N TRP A 31 -5.95 6.65 1.55
CA TRP A 31 -7.00 6.18 0.65
C TRP A 31 -6.66 4.87 -0.05
N ASP A 32 -5.42 4.69 -0.55
CA ASP A 32 -5.00 3.43 -1.18
C ASP A 32 -5.12 2.27 -0.19
N LEU A 33 -4.80 2.54 1.08
CA LEU A 33 -4.89 1.62 2.21
C LEU A 33 -6.33 1.25 2.55
N LEU A 34 -7.23 2.23 2.63
CA LEU A 34 -8.67 1.99 2.85
C LEU A 34 -9.30 1.20 1.70
N VAL A 35 -8.95 1.53 0.45
CA VAL A 35 -9.41 0.76 -0.71
C VAL A 35 -8.89 -0.68 -0.62
N ALA A 36 -7.64 -0.88 -0.22
CA ALA A 36 -7.06 -2.20 -0.05
C ALA A 36 -7.78 -3.01 1.04
N ALA A 37 -8.02 -2.42 2.21
CA ALA A 37 -8.78 -3.03 3.31
C ALA A 37 -10.22 -3.36 2.89
N SER A 38 -10.90 -2.47 2.15
CA SER A 38 -12.29 -2.67 1.70
C SER A 38 -12.47 -3.88 0.76
N LYS A 39 -11.40 -4.32 0.11
CA LYS A 39 -11.41 -5.50 -0.77
C LYS A 39 -11.29 -6.81 -0.01
N GLN A 40 -10.89 -6.77 1.27
CA GLN A 40 -10.84 -7.94 2.11
C GLN A 40 -12.20 -8.17 2.78
N LYS A 41 -12.70 -9.41 2.75
CA LYS A 41 -13.90 -9.79 3.53
C LYS A 41 -13.63 -9.77 5.04
N GLU A 42 -12.40 -10.08 5.43
CA GLU A 42 -11.90 -10.06 6.80
C GLU A 42 -10.47 -9.53 6.75
N TYR A 43 -10.16 -8.49 7.52
CA TYR A 43 -8.87 -7.82 7.45
C TYR A 43 -7.76 -8.74 7.95
N LYS A 44 -6.78 -9.02 7.08
CA LYS A 44 -5.59 -9.81 7.40
C LYS A 44 -4.35 -9.06 6.92
N PRO A 45 -3.51 -8.52 7.83
CA PRO A 45 -2.37 -7.68 7.47
C PRO A 45 -1.33 -8.39 6.60
N ASN A 46 -1.21 -9.72 6.73
CA ASN A 46 -0.26 -10.55 5.99
C ASN A 46 -0.90 -11.31 4.82
N ASP A 47 -2.09 -10.90 4.38
CA ASP A 47 -2.75 -11.55 3.26
C ASP A 47 -1.96 -11.31 1.95
N PRO A 48 -1.61 -12.36 1.19
CA PRO A 48 -0.83 -12.21 -0.04
C PRO A 48 -1.50 -11.29 -1.08
N GLN A 49 -2.83 -11.33 -1.21
CA GLN A 49 -3.56 -10.50 -2.18
C GLN A 49 -3.53 -9.02 -1.79
N LEU A 50 -3.56 -8.73 -0.49
CA LEU A 50 -3.39 -7.39 0.04
C LEU A 50 -1.98 -6.87 -0.26
N ILE A 51 -0.95 -7.64 0.06
CA ILE A 51 0.45 -7.25 -0.16
C ILE A 51 0.71 -7.01 -1.65
N GLU A 52 0.22 -7.88 -2.52
CA GLU A 52 0.30 -7.71 -3.98
C GLU A 52 -0.39 -6.43 -4.44
N TYR A 53 -1.61 -6.16 -3.97
CA TYR A 53 -2.33 -4.94 -4.34
C TYR A 53 -1.58 -3.68 -3.90
N LEU A 54 -1.05 -3.68 -2.68
CA LEU A 54 -0.26 -2.57 -2.14
C LEU A 54 1.05 -2.41 -2.92
N MET A 55 1.72 -3.51 -3.28
CA MET A 55 2.93 -3.49 -4.10
C MET A 55 2.70 -2.87 -5.48
N LYS A 56 1.61 -3.25 -6.15
CA LYS A 56 1.20 -2.65 -7.45
C LYS A 56 0.96 -1.14 -7.36
N LYS A 57 0.57 -0.64 -6.19
CA LYS A 57 0.34 0.79 -5.95
C LYS A 57 1.60 1.53 -5.49
N PHE A 58 2.51 0.83 -4.85
CA PHE A 58 3.77 1.35 -4.33
C PHE A 58 4.80 1.49 -5.45
N ILE A 59 4.92 0.50 -6.34
CA ILE A 59 5.84 0.53 -7.47
C ILE A 59 5.17 1.25 -8.64
N VAL A 60 5.75 2.37 -9.04
CA VAL A 60 5.27 3.20 -10.15
C VAL A 60 5.93 2.79 -11.47
N TRP A 61 7.21 2.43 -11.42
CA TRP A 61 7.94 1.97 -12.59
C TRP A 61 9.08 1.01 -12.19
N PRO A 62 9.27 -0.11 -12.90
CA PRO A 62 8.39 -0.66 -13.94
C PRO A 62 7.01 -1.04 -13.38
N GLN A 63 5.95 -0.94 -14.19
CA GLN A 63 4.58 -1.15 -13.71
C GLN A 63 4.25 -2.64 -13.61
N ILE A 64 3.86 -3.12 -12.42
CA ILE A 64 3.44 -4.51 -12.19
C ILE A 64 2.09 -4.80 -12.86
N GLY A 65 1.98 -5.92 -13.57
CA GLY A 65 0.85 -6.33 -14.43
C GLY A 65 0.91 -5.75 -15.85
N LYS A 66 1.99 -5.04 -16.21
CA LYS A 66 2.19 -4.47 -17.55
C LYS A 66 3.61 -4.66 -18.05
N ASP A 67 4.58 -4.14 -17.31
CA ASP A 67 6.00 -4.21 -17.64
C ASP A 67 6.68 -5.37 -16.88
N TRP A 68 6.15 -5.72 -15.70
CA TRP A 68 6.60 -6.81 -14.83
C TRP A 68 5.43 -7.62 -14.29
N GLU A 69 5.63 -8.90 -14.02
CA GLU A 69 4.83 -9.65 -13.07
C GLU A 69 5.51 -9.70 -11.69
N ILE A 70 4.74 -9.93 -10.63
CA ILE A 70 5.32 -10.06 -9.27
C ILE A 70 6.31 -11.23 -9.21
N GLU A 71 6.03 -12.28 -9.99
CA GLU A 71 6.85 -13.49 -10.08
C GLU A 71 8.22 -13.22 -10.72
N ASP A 72 8.36 -12.14 -11.49
CA ASP A 72 9.64 -11.73 -12.10
C ASP A 72 10.57 -11.05 -11.07
N ILE A 73 10.04 -10.65 -9.91
CA ILE A 73 10.80 -10.00 -8.85
C ILE A 73 11.60 -11.06 -8.10
N ARG A 74 12.92 -10.84 -8.00
CA ARG A 74 13.79 -11.75 -7.24
C ARG A 74 13.35 -11.81 -5.78
N PRO A 75 13.47 -12.97 -5.11
CA PRO A 75 13.07 -13.11 -3.70
C PRO A 75 13.68 -12.07 -2.77
N ASP A 76 14.96 -11.75 -2.93
CA ASP A 76 15.67 -10.75 -2.11
C ASP A 76 15.12 -9.34 -2.34
N ASP A 77 14.85 -8.99 -3.60
CA ASP A 77 14.25 -7.70 -3.98
C ASP A 77 12.83 -7.60 -3.45
N TYR A 78 12.06 -8.70 -3.51
CA TYR A 78 10.70 -8.76 -3.00
C TYR A 78 10.65 -8.54 -1.49
N VAL A 79 11.52 -9.20 -0.72
CA VAL A 79 11.62 -9.00 0.73
C VAL A 79 12.02 -7.57 1.06
N PHE A 80 12.98 -7.00 0.32
CA PHE A 80 13.38 -5.61 0.50
C PHE A 80 12.23 -4.63 0.22
N LEU A 81 11.51 -4.83 -0.89
CA LEU A 81 10.34 -4.05 -1.27
C LEU A 81 9.22 -4.15 -0.25
N GLN A 82 8.95 -5.35 0.27
CA GLN A 82 7.96 -5.57 1.31
C GLN A 82 8.33 -4.83 2.60
N ASN A 83 9.61 -4.86 3.00
CA ASN A 83 10.09 -4.09 4.14
C ASN A 83 9.95 -2.58 3.90
N LYS A 84 10.29 -2.08 2.70
CA LYS A 84 10.11 -0.66 2.35
C LYS A 84 8.65 -0.23 2.30
N LEU A 85 7.77 -1.11 1.84
CA LEU A 85 6.33 -0.92 1.91
C LEU A 85 5.94 -0.72 3.38
N PHE A 86 6.27 -1.66 4.27
CA PHE A 86 5.97 -1.53 5.70
C PHE A 86 6.69 -0.38 6.42
N GLU A 87 7.87 0.06 5.99
CA GLU A 87 8.52 1.26 6.56
C GLU A 87 7.78 2.54 6.15
N SER A 88 7.33 2.61 4.89
CA SER A 88 6.52 3.73 4.40
C SER A 88 5.13 3.77 5.05
N PHE A 89 4.67 2.65 5.62
CA PHE A 89 3.43 2.54 6.41
C PHE A 89 3.72 2.09 7.83
N SER A 90 3.82 3.03 8.78
CA SER A 90 3.69 2.64 10.20
C SER A 90 2.38 1.84 10.38
N LEU A 91 2.50 0.55 10.65
CA LEU A 91 1.39 -0.39 10.84
C LEU A 91 0.39 0.11 11.89
N GLU A 92 0.85 0.86 12.89
CA GLU A 92 -0.01 1.55 13.87
C GLU A 92 -0.98 2.54 13.23
N ARG A 93 -0.53 3.29 12.21
CA ARG A 93 -1.40 4.24 11.49
C ARG A 93 -2.43 3.53 10.63
N PHE A 94 -2.07 2.40 10.03
CA PHE A 94 -3.01 1.59 9.26
C PHE A 94 -4.08 0.97 10.16
N ASP A 95 -3.68 0.33 11.25
CA ASP A 95 -4.60 -0.27 12.23
C ASP A 95 -5.55 0.80 12.81
N THR A 96 -5.02 1.98 13.12
CA THR A 96 -5.83 3.12 13.55
C THR A 96 -6.80 3.58 12.46
N THR A 97 -6.36 3.68 11.21
CA THR A 97 -7.19 4.15 10.08
C THR A 97 -8.30 3.15 9.74
N VAL A 98 -7.99 1.85 9.75
CA VAL A 98 -8.99 0.79 9.53
C VAL A 98 -9.99 0.74 10.67
N LYS A 99 -9.54 0.73 11.93
CA LYS A 99 -10.44 0.80 13.11
C LYS A 99 -11.34 2.04 13.06
N SER A 100 -10.80 3.17 12.60
CA SER A 100 -11.60 4.41 12.45
C SER A 100 -12.71 4.23 11.41
N VAL A 101 -12.42 3.57 10.29
CA VAL A 101 -13.42 3.33 9.23
C VAL A 101 -14.42 2.24 9.60
N GLU A 102 -13.99 1.18 10.29
CA GLU A 102 -14.90 0.19 10.88
C GLU A 102 -15.86 0.83 11.88
N LYS A 103 -15.34 1.69 12.75
CA LYS A 103 -16.16 2.47 13.70
C LYS A 103 -17.15 3.37 12.98
N ILE A 104 -16.74 4.11 11.95
CA ILE A 104 -17.66 4.94 11.15
C ILE A 104 -18.74 4.06 10.47
N LYS A 105 -18.38 2.88 9.96
CA LYS A 105 -19.32 1.94 9.34
C LYS A 105 -20.32 1.38 10.36
N GLU A 106 -19.90 1.12 11.60
CA GLU A 106 -20.79 0.73 12.69
C GLU A 106 -21.68 1.88 13.15
N GLU A 107 -21.15 3.09 13.30
CA GLU A 107 -21.91 4.28 13.71
C GLU A 107 -22.92 4.74 12.65
N ASN A 108 -22.68 4.45 11.36
CA ASN A 108 -23.60 4.79 10.27
C ASN A 108 -24.48 3.61 9.81
N LYS A 109 -24.45 2.47 10.50
CA LYS A 109 -25.38 1.36 10.24
C LYS A 109 -26.84 1.73 10.60
N ASP A 110 -27.04 2.66 11.53
CA ASP A 110 -28.35 3.11 12.01
C ASP A 110 -29.06 4.13 11.08
N PHE A 111 -28.47 4.52 9.94
CA PHE A 111 -29.10 5.43 8.97
C PHE A 111 -29.66 4.73 7.72
N SER A 112 -29.78 3.40 7.75
CA SER A 112 -30.44 2.60 6.71
C SER A 112 -31.73 1.95 7.22
N GLU A 113 -32.67 2.77 7.71
CA GLU A 113 -34.10 2.44 7.74
C GLU A 113 -34.87 3.32 6.74
#